data_AF-A0A2P2I3F5-F1
#
_entry.id   AF-A0A2P2I3F5-F1
#
_cell.length_a   1.000
_cell.length_b   1.000
_cell.length_c   1.000
_cell.angle_alpha   90.00
_cell.angle_beta   90.00
_cell.angle_gamma   90.00
#
_symmetry.space_group_name_H-M   'P 1'
#
loop_
_entity.id
_entity.type
_entity.pdbx_description
1 polymer ?
#
loop_
_entity_poly.entity_id
_entity_poly.type
_entity_poly.pdbx_seq_one_letter_code
_entity_poly.pdbx_strand_id
1 'polypeptide(L)'
;NLVDTVWEADTDNPRPAYGKDNAYVYSIEYAGKTIEEKLTNVRAYLASVGVQALVISTLDESAWLYNVRGNDVSYNPVVRSYAIVLEDRATWYLDLDKITPEIEDHFGSLVTIAEYDAVWNDLADLNEKLLISSIMLSDDSISFGCSFKIYDTVSESKRLMAVTPTLKMKAQKNSVELTKMRETLIMDGVALSDFLAELERQV
;
A
#
# COMPACT_ATOMS: atom_id res chain seq x y z
N ASN A 1 7.92 9.89 18.90
CA ASN A 1 9.28 9.32 19.03
C ASN A 1 10.13 10.33 19.80
N LEU A 2 11.07 9.94 20.68
CA LEU A 2 11.87 10.90 21.48
C LEU A 2 12.71 11.84 20.60
N VAL A 3 13.10 11.40 19.40
CA VAL A 3 13.76 12.24 18.40
C VAL A 3 12.85 13.37 17.94
N ASP A 4 11.55 13.11 17.78
CA ASP A 4 10.58 14.13 17.33
C ASP A 4 10.53 15.31 18.32
N THR A 5 10.61 15.04 19.63
CA THR A 5 10.61 16.07 20.67
C THR A 5 11.80 17.04 20.54
N VAL A 6 12.96 16.53 20.13
CA VAL A 6 14.15 17.37 19.91
C VAL A 6 14.06 18.08 18.56
N TRP A 7 13.60 17.38 17.52
CA TRP A 7 13.50 17.92 16.17
C TRP A 7 12.46 19.04 16.05
N GLU A 8 11.32 18.91 16.74
CA GLU A 8 10.30 19.96 16.80
C GLU A 8 10.77 21.21 17.56
N ALA A 9 11.76 21.06 18.46
CA ALA A 9 12.38 22.17 19.17
C ALA A 9 13.47 22.89 18.34
N ASP A 10 13.98 22.27 17.26
CA ASP A 10 14.96 22.88 16.35
C ASP A 10 14.25 23.79 15.34
N THR A 11 14.27 25.10 15.63
CA THR A 11 13.63 26.11 14.77
C THR A 11 14.40 26.39 13.49
N ASP A 12 15.70 26.05 13.44
CA ASP A 12 16.55 26.29 12.27
C ASP A 12 16.45 25.15 11.25
N ASN A 13 16.17 23.93 11.71
CA ASN A 13 15.95 22.75 10.87
C ASN A 13 14.67 21.99 11.29
N PRO A 14 13.49 22.61 11.15
CA PRO A 14 12.25 21.98 11.58
C PRO A 14 12.02 20.67 10.83
N ARG A 15 11.36 19.74 11.50
CA ARG A 15 10.97 18.47 10.89
C ARG A 15 10.16 18.72 9.61
N PRO A 16 10.54 18.09 8.48
CA PRO A 16 9.76 18.19 7.25
C PRO A 16 8.31 17.77 7.47
N ALA A 17 7.38 18.57 6.99
CA ALA A 17 5.97 18.18 6.97
C ALA A 17 5.77 16.96 6.07
N TYR A 18 4.75 16.16 6.39
CA TYR A 18 4.30 15.13 5.46
C TYR A 18 3.77 15.77 4.17
N GLY A 19 3.96 15.08 3.04
CA GLY A 19 3.39 15.50 1.76
C GLY A 19 1.87 15.66 1.88
N LYS A 20 1.34 16.71 1.26
CA LYS A 20 -0.09 17.05 1.24
C LYS A 20 -0.74 16.84 -0.13
N ASP A 21 -0.01 16.23 -1.06
CA ASP A 21 -0.54 15.93 -2.37
C ASP A 21 -1.68 14.92 -2.23
N ASN A 22 -2.75 15.14 -3.00
CA ASN A 22 -3.91 14.27 -3.01
C ASN A 22 -3.55 12.89 -3.55
N ALA A 23 -4.24 11.87 -3.05
CA ALA A 23 -4.25 10.58 -3.70
C ALA A 23 -5.00 10.68 -5.03
N TYR A 24 -4.59 9.89 -6.01
CA TYR A 24 -5.24 9.85 -7.32
C TYR A 24 -5.39 8.41 -7.83
N VAL A 25 -6.40 8.20 -8.69
CA VAL A 25 -6.73 6.90 -9.24
C VAL A 25 -5.68 6.46 -10.25
N TYR A 26 -5.25 5.20 -10.13
CA TYR A 26 -4.44 4.52 -11.13
C TYR A 26 -5.34 3.79 -12.11
N SER A 27 -5.54 4.40 -13.28
CA SER A 27 -6.47 3.93 -14.31
C SER A 27 -6.31 2.44 -14.66
N ILE A 28 -7.45 1.81 -14.95
CA ILE A 28 -7.53 0.40 -15.34
C ILE A 28 -6.73 0.10 -16.62
N GLU A 29 -6.54 1.09 -17.48
CA GLU A 29 -5.74 0.97 -18.71
C GLU A 29 -4.26 0.67 -18.44
N TYR A 30 -3.79 0.98 -17.23
CA TYR A 30 -2.44 0.65 -16.77
C TYR A 30 -2.44 -0.51 -15.78
N ALA A 31 -3.46 -0.61 -14.92
CA ALA A 31 -3.54 -1.65 -13.90
C ALA A 31 -3.90 -3.02 -14.46
N GLY A 32 -4.74 -3.09 -15.49
CA GLY A 32 -5.23 -4.32 -16.11
C GLY A 32 -6.16 -5.19 -15.26
N LYS A 33 -6.38 -4.85 -13.99
CA LYS A 33 -7.31 -5.52 -13.06
C LYS A 33 -7.98 -4.53 -12.13
N THR A 34 -9.28 -4.72 -11.90
CA THR A 34 -10.07 -3.86 -11.01
C THR A 34 -9.77 -4.15 -9.53
N ILE A 35 -10.21 -3.25 -8.64
CA ILE A 35 -10.13 -3.46 -7.18
C ILE A 35 -10.91 -4.72 -6.79
N GLU A 36 -12.11 -4.88 -7.35
CA GLU A 36 -12.98 -6.02 -7.05
C GLU A 36 -12.34 -7.37 -7.43
N GLU A 37 -11.72 -7.45 -8.60
CA GLU A 37 -10.97 -8.64 -9.01
C GLU A 37 -9.79 -8.93 -8.06
N LYS A 38 -9.06 -7.90 -7.65
CA LYS A 38 -7.92 -8.05 -6.73
C LYS A 38 -8.37 -8.49 -5.34
N LEU A 39 -9.39 -7.84 -4.76
CA LEU A 39 -9.96 -8.20 -3.46
C LEU A 39 -10.54 -9.62 -3.49
N THR A 40 -11.22 -10.01 -4.56
CA THR A 40 -11.76 -11.37 -4.73
C THR A 40 -10.63 -12.41 -4.70
N ASN A 41 -9.55 -12.18 -5.44
CA ASN A 41 -8.40 -13.08 -5.45
C ASN A 41 -7.70 -13.14 -4.08
N VAL A 42 -7.53 -11.99 -3.41
CA VAL A 42 -6.95 -11.92 -2.06
C VAL A 42 -7.80 -12.71 -1.08
N ARG A 43 -9.12 -12.51 -1.06
CA ARG A 43 -10.06 -13.21 -0.18
C ARG A 43 -10.09 -14.72 -0.45
N ALA A 44 -10.07 -15.13 -1.71
CA ALA A 44 -9.99 -16.54 -2.08
C ALA A 44 -8.70 -17.19 -1.55
N TYR A 45 -7.57 -16.47 -1.61
CA TYR A 45 -6.33 -16.93 -1.01
C TYR A 45 -6.44 -17.07 0.51
N LEU A 46 -6.93 -16.04 1.21
CA LEU A 46 -7.09 -16.04 2.67
C LEU A 46 -7.97 -17.22 3.13
N ALA A 47 -9.10 -17.43 2.45
CA ALA A 47 -9.97 -18.58 2.70
C ALA A 47 -9.25 -19.92 2.50
N SER A 48 -8.42 -20.06 1.44
CA SER A 48 -7.68 -21.30 1.17
C SER A 48 -6.66 -21.67 2.25
N VAL A 49 -6.18 -20.69 3.03
CA VAL A 49 -5.22 -20.88 4.13
C VAL A 49 -5.86 -20.73 5.51
N GLY A 50 -7.19 -20.62 5.60
CA GLY A 50 -7.91 -20.49 6.88
C GLY A 50 -7.61 -19.19 7.64
N VAL A 51 -7.32 -18.12 6.91
CA VAL A 51 -7.03 -16.78 7.48
C VAL A 51 -8.22 -15.87 7.22
N GLN A 52 -8.56 -15.04 8.20
CA GLN A 52 -9.80 -14.25 8.17
C GLN A 52 -9.55 -12.75 8.00
N ALA A 53 -8.31 -12.32 8.25
CA ALA A 53 -7.90 -10.95 8.01
C ALA A 53 -6.46 -10.88 7.51
N LEU A 54 -6.19 -9.91 6.63
CA LEU A 54 -4.87 -9.51 6.18
C LEU A 54 -4.62 -8.08 6.59
N VAL A 55 -3.50 -7.82 7.26
CA VAL A 55 -3.01 -6.47 7.54
C VAL A 55 -1.90 -6.13 6.56
N ILE A 56 -2.05 -5.02 5.85
CA ILE A 56 -1.06 -4.52 4.89
C ILE A 56 -0.46 -3.23 5.46
N SER A 57 0.85 -3.24 5.68
CA SER A 57 1.63 -2.08 6.16
C SER A 57 2.61 -1.51 5.13
N THR A 58 2.75 -2.17 3.99
CA THR A 58 3.61 -1.78 2.88
C THR A 58 2.82 -0.89 1.91
N LEU A 59 3.40 0.25 1.55
CA LEU A 59 2.69 1.30 0.81
C LEU A 59 2.43 0.91 -0.66
N ASP A 60 3.31 0.12 -1.25
CA ASP A 60 3.17 -0.35 -2.63
C ASP A 60 2.10 -1.44 -2.77
N GLU A 61 1.91 -2.28 -1.75
CA GLU A 61 0.85 -3.29 -1.74
C GLU A 61 -0.54 -2.68 -1.63
N SER A 62 -0.75 -1.69 -0.74
CA SER A 62 -2.01 -0.96 -0.65
C SER A 62 -2.29 -0.16 -1.93
N ALA A 63 -1.28 0.56 -2.46
CA ALA A 63 -1.39 1.26 -3.74
C ALA A 63 -1.74 0.32 -4.91
N TRP A 64 -1.17 -0.89 -4.95
CA TRP A 64 -1.49 -1.89 -5.97
C TRP A 64 -2.88 -2.48 -5.79
N LEU A 65 -3.27 -2.85 -4.56
CA LEU A 65 -4.55 -3.48 -4.26
C LEU A 65 -5.72 -2.56 -4.64
N TYR A 66 -5.58 -1.28 -4.30
CA TYR A 66 -6.62 -0.28 -4.44
C TYR A 66 -6.55 0.55 -5.73
N ASN A 67 -5.58 0.29 -6.60
CA ASN A 67 -5.37 1.08 -7.83
C ASN A 67 -5.32 2.59 -7.52
N VAL A 68 -4.49 2.98 -6.56
CA VAL A 68 -4.29 4.38 -6.16
C VAL A 68 -2.81 4.72 -6.13
N ARG A 69 -2.47 5.98 -6.32
CA ARG A 69 -1.10 6.51 -6.25
C ARG A 69 -1.12 7.84 -5.48
N GLY A 70 0.06 8.27 -5.06
CA GLY A 70 0.29 9.52 -4.34
C GLY A 70 1.73 9.95 -4.46
N ASN A 71 2.14 10.92 -3.67
CA ASN A 71 3.48 11.51 -3.74
C ASN A 71 4.13 11.67 -2.36
N ASP A 72 3.78 10.79 -1.41
CA ASP A 72 4.22 10.91 -0.02
C ASP A 72 5.71 10.59 0.18
N VAL A 73 6.30 9.87 -0.77
CA VAL A 73 7.70 9.46 -0.76
C VAL A 73 8.31 9.79 -2.11
N SER A 74 9.35 10.62 -2.12
CA SER A 74 10.06 10.98 -3.35
C SER A 74 10.45 9.73 -4.15
N TYR A 75 10.25 9.79 -5.47
CA TYR A 75 10.53 8.71 -6.43
C TYR A 75 9.68 7.45 -6.26
N ASN A 76 8.68 7.44 -5.38
CA ASN A 76 7.79 6.31 -5.15
C ASN A 76 6.35 6.81 -5.14
N PRO A 77 5.52 6.48 -6.15
CA PRO A 77 4.18 7.05 -6.28
C PRO A 77 3.18 6.37 -5.33
N VAL A 78 3.40 6.48 -4.02
CA VAL A 78 2.66 5.81 -2.97
C VAL A 78 2.02 6.80 -1.99
N VAL A 79 0.99 6.34 -1.29
CA VAL A 79 0.31 7.09 -0.22
C VAL A 79 0.62 6.39 1.10
N ARG A 80 1.07 7.16 2.09
CA ARG A 80 1.29 6.68 3.46
C ARG A 80 -0.02 6.19 4.05
N SER A 81 -0.15 4.88 4.17
CA SER A 81 -1.41 4.24 4.54
C SER A 81 -1.22 2.84 5.14
N TYR A 82 -2.29 2.33 5.73
CA TYR A 82 -2.47 0.93 6.09
C TYR A 82 -3.70 0.36 5.40
N ALA A 83 -3.81 -0.96 5.34
CA ALA A 83 -5.05 -1.61 4.96
C ALA A 83 -5.35 -2.83 5.83
N ILE A 84 -6.65 -3.06 6.09
CA ILE A 84 -7.13 -4.31 6.67
C ILE A 84 -8.18 -4.89 5.72
N VAL A 85 -7.93 -6.11 5.25
CA VAL A 85 -8.84 -6.85 4.38
C VAL A 85 -9.43 -8.01 5.16
N LEU A 86 -10.75 -8.06 5.27
CA LEU A 86 -11.50 -9.18 5.80
C LEU A 86 -12.20 -9.94 4.67
N GLU A 87 -12.87 -11.04 5.03
CA GLU A 87 -13.66 -11.88 4.12
C GLU A 87 -14.74 -11.09 3.35
N ASP A 88 -15.36 -10.09 3.98
CA ASP A 88 -16.53 -9.36 3.46
C ASP A 88 -16.24 -7.88 3.15
N ARG A 89 -15.32 -7.25 3.89
CA ARG A 89 -15.00 -5.82 3.75
C ARG A 89 -13.50 -5.56 3.67
N ALA A 90 -13.15 -4.35 3.27
CA ALA A 90 -11.79 -3.86 3.27
C ALA A 90 -11.79 -2.40 3.74
N THR A 91 -10.79 -2.02 4.52
CA THR A 91 -10.60 -0.65 5.00
C THR A 91 -9.21 -0.16 4.63
N TRP A 92 -9.13 1.04 4.05
CA TRP A 92 -7.90 1.75 3.75
C TRP A 92 -7.76 2.95 4.68
N TYR A 93 -6.66 2.98 5.45
CA TYR A 93 -6.40 3.98 6.48
C TYR A 93 -5.34 4.97 6.00
N LEU A 94 -5.69 6.24 5.90
CA LEU A 94 -4.81 7.31 5.43
C LEU A 94 -5.21 8.68 5.97
N ASP A 95 -4.39 9.68 5.66
CA ASP A 95 -4.72 11.08 5.90
C ASP A 95 -5.93 11.48 5.04
N LEU A 96 -7.04 11.84 5.68
CA LEU A 96 -8.30 12.13 4.98
C LEU A 96 -8.23 13.41 4.13
N ASP A 97 -7.29 14.32 4.43
CA ASP A 97 -7.09 15.54 3.62
C ASP A 97 -6.64 15.21 2.19
N LYS A 98 -6.17 13.97 1.94
CA LYS A 98 -5.71 13.49 0.62
C LYS A 98 -6.82 12.90 -0.23
N ILE A 99 -8.03 12.75 0.31
CA ILE A 99 -9.16 12.14 -0.37
C ILE A 99 -9.86 13.18 -1.24
N THR A 100 -10.09 12.79 -2.49
CA THR A 100 -10.86 13.58 -3.45
C THR A 100 -12.18 12.88 -3.77
N PRO A 101 -13.18 13.59 -4.32
CA PRO A 101 -14.42 12.96 -4.78
C PRO A 101 -14.19 11.84 -5.81
N GLU A 102 -13.12 11.93 -6.61
CA GLU A 102 -12.73 10.88 -7.56
C GLU A 102 -12.30 9.58 -6.84
N ILE A 103 -11.57 9.69 -5.73
CA ILE A 103 -11.18 8.54 -4.91
C ILE A 103 -12.40 7.92 -4.22
N GLU A 104 -13.32 8.75 -3.71
CA GLU A 104 -14.57 8.27 -3.10
C GLU A 104 -15.41 7.49 -4.11
N ASP A 105 -15.59 8.01 -5.33
CA ASP A 105 -16.31 7.32 -6.40
C ASP A 105 -15.62 6.02 -6.83
N HIS A 106 -14.29 6.05 -6.97
CA HIS A 106 -13.48 4.89 -7.34
C HIS A 106 -13.59 3.73 -6.35
N PHE A 107 -13.73 4.01 -5.05
CA PHE A 107 -13.97 2.98 -4.05
C PHE A 107 -15.44 2.58 -3.94
N GLY A 108 -16.36 3.53 -4.04
CA GLY A 108 -17.78 3.29 -3.82
C GLY A 108 -18.04 2.53 -2.53
N SER A 109 -18.72 1.38 -2.63
CA SER A 109 -18.97 0.48 -1.47
C SER A 109 -17.93 -0.63 -1.29
N LEU A 110 -16.90 -0.70 -2.15
CA LEU A 110 -15.93 -1.80 -2.13
C LEU A 110 -14.90 -1.66 -1.00
N VAL A 111 -14.55 -0.43 -0.65
CA VAL A 111 -13.50 -0.10 0.32
C VAL A 111 -13.98 1.02 1.24
N THR A 112 -13.84 0.82 2.54
CA THR A 112 -14.08 1.86 3.54
C THR A 112 -12.81 2.71 3.68
N ILE A 113 -12.95 4.03 3.69
CA ILE A 113 -11.87 4.96 3.99
C ILE A 113 -11.93 5.30 5.48
N ALA A 114 -10.79 5.31 6.16
CA ALA A 114 -10.68 5.71 7.56
C ALA A 114 -9.41 6.53 7.82
N GLU A 115 -9.40 7.27 8.93
CA GLU A 115 -8.25 8.03 9.40
C GLU A 115 -7.03 7.12 9.62
N TYR A 116 -5.83 7.64 9.32
CA TYR A 116 -4.58 6.88 9.35
C TYR A 116 -4.36 6.12 10.67
N ASP A 117 -4.60 6.78 11.80
CA ASP A 117 -4.38 6.19 13.13
C ASP A 117 -5.55 5.35 13.65
N ALA A 118 -6.70 5.32 12.96
CA ALA A 118 -7.83 4.46 13.32
C ALA A 118 -7.48 2.97 13.21
N VAL A 119 -6.49 2.62 12.38
CA VAL A 119 -5.96 1.25 12.23
C VAL A 119 -5.57 0.63 13.57
N TRP A 120 -5.11 1.41 14.55
CA TRP A 120 -4.63 0.89 15.82
C TRP A 120 -5.78 0.36 16.69
N ASN A 121 -6.89 1.10 16.71
CA ASN A 121 -8.10 0.69 17.45
C ASN A 121 -8.77 -0.46 16.71
N ASP A 122 -8.92 -0.35 15.38
CA ASP A 122 -9.58 -1.39 14.57
C ASP A 122 -8.82 -2.73 14.61
N LEU A 123 -7.49 -2.70 14.63
CA LEU A 123 -6.66 -3.90 14.77
C LEU A 123 -6.77 -4.52 16.17
N ALA A 124 -6.79 -3.70 17.23
CA ALA A 124 -6.97 -4.18 18.60
C ALA A 124 -8.36 -4.82 18.77
N ASP A 125 -9.41 -4.14 18.32
CA ASP A 125 -10.78 -4.65 18.31
C ASP A 125 -10.90 -5.94 17.50
N LEU A 126 -10.22 -6.02 16.36
CA LEU A 126 -10.19 -7.23 15.53
C LEU A 126 -9.51 -8.40 16.27
N ASN A 127 -8.41 -8.13 16.97
CA ASN A 127 -7.69 -9.12 17.76
C ASN A 127 -8.53 -9.65 18.92
N GLU A 128 -9.41 -8.86 19.53
CA GLU A 128 -10.28 -9.31 20.62
C GLU A 128 -11.48 -10.14 20.14
N LYS A 129 -11.90 -10.01 18.88
CA LYS A 129 -13.06 -10.73 18.34
C LYS A 129 -12.86 -12.24 18.37
N LEU A 130 -13.77 -12.94 19.06
CA LEU A 130 -13.76 -14.41 19.18
C LEU A 130 -13.92 -15.13 17.84
N LEU A 131 -14.65 -14.52 16.89
CA LEU A 131 -14.85 -15.08 15.56
C LEU A 131 -13.60 -15.01 14.69
N ILE A 132 -12.59 -14.23 15.08
CA ILE A 132 -11.32 -14.11 14.37
C ILE A 132 -10.27 -14.94 15.11
N SER A 133 -9.87 -16.07 14.53
CA SER A 133 -8.84 -16.97 15.02
C SER A 133 -7.50 -16.79 14.31
N SER A 134 -7.46 -16.15 13.14
CA SER A 134 -6.24 -15.99 12.37
C SER A 134 -6.18 -14.67 11.59
N ILE A 135 -5.11 -13.91 11.83
CA ILE A 135 -4.77 -12.63 11.20
C ILE A 135 -3.38 -12.77 10.57
N MET A 136 -3.31 -12.60 9.26
CA MET A 136 -2.05 -12.61 8.52
C MET A 136 -1.38 -11.25 8.60
N LEU A 137 -0.12 -11.27 9.00
CA LEU A 137 0.79 -10.14 8.97
C LEU A 137 1.90 -10.44 7.96
N SER A 138 2.42 -9.39 7.32
CA SER A 138 3.52 -9.51 6.38
C SER A 138 4.77 -10.09 7.04
N ASP A 139 5.29 -11.15 6.45
CA ASP A 139 6.63 -11.70 6.68
C ASP A 139 7.41 -11.57 5.37
N ASP A 140 8.26 -10.56 5.27
CA ASP A 140 9.12 -10.37 4.11
C ASP A 140 10.52 -10.93 4.40
N SER A 141 11.08 -11.71 3.47
CA SER A 141 12.36 -12.39 3.70
C SER A 141 13.58 -11.46 3.79
N ILE A 142 13.38 -10.13 3.71
CA ILE A 142 14.43 -9.11 3.58
C ILE A 142 14.38 -8.12 4.77
N SER A 143 13.25 -7.96 5.46
CA SER A 143 13.07 -7.07 6.62
C SER A 143 12.29 -7.81 7.71
N PHE A 144 12.02 -7.19 8.86
CA PHE A 144 11.27 -7.80 9.97
C PHE A 144 9.75 -7.90 9.72
N GLY A 145 9.29 -7.90 8.47
CA GLY A 145 7.87 -7.90 8.16
C GLY A 145 7.19 -6.60 8.59
N CYS A 146 6.06 -6.71 9.30
CA CYS A 146 5.32 -5.55 9.82
C CYS A 146 6.04 -4.83 10.99
N SER A 147 5.62 -3.60 11.31
CA SER A 147 6.15 -2.88 12.48
C SER A 147 5.88 -3.63 13.80
N PHE A 148 6.76 -3.47 14.79
CA PHE A 148 6.58 -4.12 16.10
C PHE A 148 5.24 -3.78 16.78
N LYS A 149 4.68 -2.57 16.57
CA LYS A 149 3.36 -2.21 17.10
C LYS A 149 2.25 -3.10 16.52
N ILE A 150 2.26 -3.37 15.21
CA ILE A 150 1.30 -4.28 14.56
C ILE A 150 1.51 -5.70 15.08
N TYR A 151 2.77 -6.14 15.12
CA TYR A 151 3.15 -7.45 15.63
C TYR A 151 2.60 -7.65 17.05
N ASP A 152 2.92 -6.77 17.99
CA ASP A 152 2.54 -6.86 19.40
C ASP A 152 1.02 -6.78 19.61
N THR A 153 0.30 -5.99 18.80
CA THR A 153 -1.17 -5.84 18.93
C THR A 153 -1.94 -7.14 18.65
N VAL A 154 -1.47 -7.96 17.70
CA VAL A 154 -2.13 -9.23 17.35
C VAL A 154 -1.62 -10.34 18.25
N SER A 155 -2.43 -11.06 19.00
CA SER A 155 -1.93 -12.11 19.91
C SER A 155 -1.20 -13.23 19.15
N GLU A 156 -0.14 -13.80 19.75
CA GLU A 156 0.66 -14.88 19.14
C GLU A 156 -0.21 -16.04 18.63
N SER A 157 -1.26 -16.41 19.38
CA SER A 157 -2.21 -17.47 19.01
C SER A 157 -3.06 -17.19 17.76
N LYS A 158 -3.20 -15.91 17.37
CA LYS A 158 -3.97 -15.48 16.19
C LYS A 158 -3.07 -15.02 15.04
N ARG A 159 -1.76 -14.94 15.28
CA ARG A 159 -0.83 -14.28 14.37
C ARG A 159 -0.25 -15.29 13.37
N LEU A 160 -0.48 -15.06 12.09
CA LEU A 160 0.20 -15.79 11.02
C LEU A 160 1.19 -14.86 10.31
N MET A 161 2.48 -15.07 10.52
CA MET A 161 3.53 -14.42 9.76
C MET A 161 3.72 -15.15 8.44
N ALA A 162 3.44 -14.49 7.31
CA ALA A 162 3.62 -15.08 5.99
C ALA A 162 3.79 -14.01 4.89
N VAL A 163 4.37 -14.43 3.76
CA VAL A 163 4.37 -13.62 2.53
C VAL A 163 2.92 -13.38 2.09
N THR A 164 2.52 -12.12 2.04
CA THR A 164 1.16 -11.69 1.71
C THR A 164 0.72 -12.13 0.30
N PRO A 165 -0.59 -12.37 0.08
CA PRO A 165 -1.10 -12.65 -1.26
C PRO A 165 -0.90 -11.48 -2.23
N THR A 166 -1.04 -10.24 -1.75
CA THR A 166 -0.85 -9.02 -2.53
C THR A 166 0.57 -8.92 -3.08
N LEU A 167 1.60 -9.23 -2.29
CA LEU A 167 2.98 -9.27 -2.75
C LEU A 167 3.20 -10.33 -3.83
N LYS A 168 2.65 -11.55 -3.65
CA LYS A 168 2.72 -12.63 -4.65
C LYS A 168 2.01 -12.27 -5.95
N MET A 169 0.81 -11.70 -5.85
CA MET A 169 -0.02 -11.34 -7.01
C MET A 169 0.60 -10.20 -7.80
N LYS A 170 1.10 -9.14 -7.16
CA LYS A 170 1.77 -8.04 -7.88
C LYS A 170 3.15 -8.42 -8.44
N ALA A 171 3.76 -9.49 -7.94
CA ALA A 171 5.00 -10.01 -8.51
C ALA A 171 4.78 -10.54 -9.94
N GLN A 172 3.62 -11.14 -10.21
CA GLN A 172 3.23 -11.69 -11.51
C GLN A 172 2.38 -10.70 -12.31
N LYS A 173 3.00 -10.00 -13.26
CA LYS A 173 2.33 -8.94 -14.02
C LYS A 173 1.35 -9.54 -15.02
N ASN A 174 0.19 -8.90 -15.15
CA ASN A 174 -0.79 -9.24 -16.17
C ASN A 174 -0.37 -8.71 -17.55
N SER A 175 -1.11 -9.10 -18.60
CA SER A 175 -0.79 -8.72 -19.97
C SER A 175 -0.80 -7.21 -20.23
N VAL A 176 -1.69 -6.46 -19.57
CA VAL A 176 -1.76 -4.99 -19.68
C VAL A 176 -0.53 -4.37 -19.01
N GLU A 177 -0.22 -4.77 -17.77
CA GLU A 177 0.98 -4.31 -17.04
C GLU A 177 2.27 -4.60 -17.83
N LEU A 178 2.39 -5.80 -18.43
CA LEU A 178 3.53 -6.17 -19.27
C LEU A 178 3.66 -5.31 -20.52
N THR A 179 2.55 -5.01 -21.19
CA THR A 179 2.55 -4.14 -22.37
C THR A 179 2.97 -2.72 -21.99
N LYS A 180 2.40 -2.15 -20.92
CA LYS A 180 2.74 -0.81 -20.45
C LYS A 180 4.19 -0.69 -19.95
N MET A 181 4.74 -1.72 -19.32
CA MET A 181 6.16 -1.74 -18.98
C MET A 181 7.05 -1.72 -20.23
N ARG A 182 6.70 -2.46 -21.30
CA ARG A 182 7.47 -2.41 -22.56
C ARG A 182 7.42 -1.04 -23.22
N GLU A 183 6.24 -0.43 -23.30
CA GLU A 183 6.07 0.94 -23.81
C GLU A 183 6.92 1.94 -23.01
N THR A 184 6.91 1.82 -21.68
CA THR A 184 7.70 2.66 -20.78
C THR A 184 9.20 2.50 -21.00
N LEU A 185 9.69 1.26 -21.13
CA LEU A 185 11.11 0.98 -21.36
C LEU A 185 11.60 1.49 -22.74
N ILE A 186 10.73 1.51 -23.75
CA ILE A 186 11.06 2.11 -25.05
C ILE A 186 11.25 3.62 -24.88
N MET A 187 10.35 4.31 -24.17
CA MET A 187 10.44 5.74 -23.93
C MET A 187 11.69 6.09 -23.10
N ASP A 188 11.99 5.28 -22.08
CA ASP A 188 13.20 5.44 -21.26
C ASP A 188 14.48 5.26 -22.10
N GLY A 189 14.48 4.30 -23.03
CA GLY A 189 15.57 4.10 -23.99
C GLY A 189 15.78 5.28 -24.94
N VAL A 190 14.70 5.93 -25.39
CA VAL A 190 14.79 7.16 -26.19
C VAL A 190 15.42 8.28 -25.37
N ALA A 191 14.92 8.52 -24.15
CA ALA A 191 15.46 9.55 -23.26
C ALA A 191 16.95 9.34 -22.95
N LEU A 192 17.37 8.10 -22.69
CA LEU A 192 18.77 7.76 -22.48
C LEU A 192 19.62 7.99 -23.75
N SER A 193 19.09 7.63 -24.92
CA SER A 193 19.79 7.83 -26.19
C SER A 193 20.00 9.32 -26.51
N ASP A 194 18.97 10.14 -26.29
CA ASP A 194 19.06 11.59 -26.46
C ASP A 194 20.07 12.21 -25.50
N PHE A 195 20.06 11.79 -24.23
CA PHE A 195 21.05 12.21 -23.24
C PHE A 195 22.48 11.85 -23.66
N LEU A 196 22.72 10.62 -24.11
CA LEU A 196 24.04 10.17 -24.54
C LEU A 196 24.53 10.91 -25.79
N ALA A 197 23.65 11.17 -26.75
CA ALA A 197 23.98 11.92 -27.95
C ALA A 197 24.32 13.39 -27.63
N GLU A 198 23.66 13.99 -26.64
CA GLU A 198 24.00 15.32 -26.16
C GLU A 198 25.32 15.35 -25.41
N LEU A 199 25.56 14.37 -24.54
CA LEU A 199 26.83 14.24 -23.84
C LEU A 199 28.00 14.11 -24.81
N GLU A 200 27.86 13.29 -25.86
CA GLU A 200 28.88 13.11 -26.89
C GLU A 200 29.18 14.42 -27.64
N ARG A 201 28.19 15.28 -27.90
CA ARG A 201 28.42 16.58 -28.56
C ARG A 201 29.20 17.57 -27.70
N GLN A 202 29.18 17.41 -26.38
CA GLN A 202 29.82 18.33 -25.43
C GLN A 202 31.23 17.88 -25.00
N VAL A 203 31.65 16.66 -25.35
CA VAL A 203 32.98 16.09 -25.08
C VAL A 203 33.88 16.23 -26.31
#